data_AF-A0A946MD83-F1
#
_entry.id   AF-A0A946MD83-F1
#
_cell.length_a   1.000
_cell.length_b   1.000
_cell.length_c   1.000
_cell.angle_alpha   90.00
_cell.angle_beta   90.00
_cell.angle_gamma   90.00
#
_symmetry.space_group_name_H-M   'P 1'
#
loop_
_entity.id
_entity.type
_entity.pdbx_description
1 polymer ?
#
loop_
_entity_poly.entity_id
_entity_poly.type
_entity_poly.pdbx_seq_one_letter_code
_entity_poly.pdbx_strand_id
1 'polypeptide(L)'
;MAHGLQGRHMDHECPKCNFPYRSGASEENDGDGEVIATTCPQCGFVDVLDKVNEINERSFSGDRILVNKFAYALSDPERWDVIVFKYPYEATTNYIKRLIGLPGEVVRLSNGDVYTRPTDNLDAAFEMARKPVGKQLSMMQLVYDTQYRSSALDEVMWPQPWRMVGEYRSRYHPSEQEGVAGYWSMSTQGFKATIDGSRKEETVGLRYHHHIPDSTFWVDYNQHRVAANLAEKSGDAIRAKKIREGMKVRWWPLPKLITDAYAYNRVINDDVSYFGEVVFASWDQAAQPVDNSDDAKLTAFISNFREHLEGDQIIAGRSRDLLTQNLKIKWPSGSDRGNYWVGDLAVEFEISVANDTGTIGFDIVESGVYYQGGIDIATGELKLSIDNGNELFVGESSEVATIQGATNLKGAGEYEIRFSNFDNELRVWLDGELIELSQKATYVTDQILGPKWSERDPGDLMPAGISSKGVAMTVKNARVFRDGYYIATNQAGFPMGTEYNHWSMSELQSMRQLVAGVEPFWMEVDDWDSSNIYKIAKLRLHLDFFPLWTRTKFFTDRATVEFEVAQDEFLPMGDNSPASSDGRGWYPILGKNSFHRSLLIGEALMIYWPHAWYIDLGGKAVPAIPNFPKIKVIQ
;
A
#
# COMPACT_ATOMS: atom_id res chain seq x y z
N MET A 1 -11.14 -5.95 -2.13
CA MET A 1 -11.13 -7.28 -1.46
C MET A 1 -10.48 -7.16 -0.09
N ALA A 2 -10.87 -7.97 0.90
CA ALA A 2 -10.24 -7.98 2.23
C ALA A 2 -8.89 -8.72 2.20
N HIS A 3 -7.81 -8.15 2.74
CA HIS A 3 -6.47 -8.75 2.68
C HIS A 3 -6.40 -10.16 3.33
N GLY A 4 -7.20 -10.40 4.37
CA GLY A 4 -7.28 -11.65 5.10
C GLY A 4 -8.11 -12.75 4.44
N LEU A 5 -9.01 -12.41 3.51
CA LEU A 5 -9.92 -13.32 2.82
C LEU A 5 -10.17 -12.85 1.40
N GLN A 6 -9.57 -13.55 0.46
CA GLN A 6 -9.56 -13.16 -0.93
C GLN A 6 -10.72 -13.82 -1.67
N GLY A 7 -11.42 -13.02 -2.48
CA GLY A 7 -12.31 -13.52 -3.51
C GLY A 7 -11.50 -14.07 -4.69
N ARG A 8 -11.90 -13.75 -5.93
CA ARG A 8 -11.11 -14.12 -7.10
C ARG A 8 -9.79 -13.36 -7.12
N HIS A 9 -8.68 -14.10 -7.10
CA HIS A 9 -7.34 -13.53 -6.93
C HIS A 9 -6.28 -14.38 -7.63
N MET A 10 -5.08 -13.81 -7.76
CA MET A 10 -3.87 -14.51 -8.19
C MET A 10 -2.81 -14.40 -7.09
N ASP A 11 -1.99 -15.44 -6.96
CA ASP A 11 -0.81 -15.47 -6.11
C ASP A 11 0.42 -15.35 -7.02
N HIS A 12 1.33 -14.44 -6.69
CA HIS A 12 2.54 -14.20 -7.44
C HIS A 12 3.76 -14.16 -6.52
N GLU A 13 4.90 -14.60 -7.04
CA GLU A 13 6.21 -14.32 -6.47
C GLU A 13 6.95 -13.43 -7.46
N CYS A 14 7.39 -12.25 -7.03
CA CYS A 14 8.02 -11.31 -7.95
C CYS A 14 9.37 -11.87 -8.45
N PRO A 15 9.61 -11.98 -9.78
CA PRO A 15 10.85 -12.55 -10.31
C PRO A 15 12.09 -11.67 -10.08
N LYS A 16 11.90 -10.41 -9.63
CA LYS A 16 13.01 -9.47 -9.38
C LYS A 16 13.44 -9.38 -7.94
N CYS A 17 12.55 -9.65 -6.99
CA CYS A 17 12.84 -9.46 -5.58
C CYS A 17 12.27 -10.58 -4.69
N ASN A 18 11.67 -11.61 -5.27
CA ASN A 18 11.10 -12.78 -4.61
C ASN A 18 10.03 -12.45 -3.55
N PHE A 19 9.42 -11.27 -3.64
CA PHE A 19 8.33 -10.91 -2.74
C PHE A 19 7.08 -11.70 -3.12
N PRO A 20 6.48 -12.48 -2.20
CA PRO A 20 5.17 -13.07 -2.43
C PRO A 20 4.08 -12.02 -2.26
N TYR A 21 3.22 -11.86 -3.25
CA TYR A 21 2.10 -10.91 -3.22
C TYR A 21 0.86 -11.47 -3.91
N ARG A 22 -0.27 -10.81 -3.66
CA ARG A 22 -1.56 -11.18 -4.23
C ARG A 22 -2.14 -10.02 -5.02
N SER A 23 -2.81 -10.36 -6.10
CA SER A 23 -3.49 -9.41 -6.97
C SER A 23 -4.94 -9.82 -7.13
N GLY A 24 -5.85 -8.85 -7.03
CA GLY A 24 -7.26 -9.12 -7.28
C GLY A 24 -7.56 -9.33 -8.74
N ALA A 25 -8.45 -10.28 -9.00
CA ALA A 25 -8.93 -10.62 -10.33
C ALA A 25 -10.47 -10.66 -10.31
N SER A 26 -11.09 -9.76 -9.55
CA SER A 26 -12.56 -9.67 -9.45
C SER A 26 -13.20 -9.32 -10.80
N GLU A 27 -12.51 -8.55 -11.64
CA GLU A 27 -12.97 -8.20 -13.00
C GLU A 27 -13.12 -9.43 -13.92
N GLU A 28 -12.40 -10.52 -13.63
CA GLU A 28 -12.51 -11.77 -14.39
C GLU A 28 -13.73 -12.61 -14.02
N ASN A 29 -14.52 -12.21 -13.02
CA ASN A 29 -15.72 -12.95 -12.62
C ASN A 29 -16.79 -12.95 -13.70
N ASP A 30 -17.00 -11.80 -14.34
CA ASP A 30 -18.13 -11.58 -15.26
C ASP A 30 -17.72 -11.68 -16.74
N GLY A 31 -16.42 -11.86 -17.02
CA GLY A 31 -15.88 -11.97 -18.38
C GLY A 31 -15.67 -10.62 -19.07
N ASP A 32 -15.83 -9.51 -18.36
CA ASP A 32 -15.72 -8.14 -18.87
C ASP A 32 -14.27 -7.64 -19.03
N GLY A 33 -13.29 -8.44 -18.59
CA GLY A 33 -11.86 -8.14 -18.76
C GLY A 33 -10.97 -9.26 -18.21
N GLU A 34 -9.71 -9.28 -18.64
CA GLU A 34 -8.69 -10.20 -18.13
C GLU A 34 -7.53 -9.43 -17.49
N VAL A 35 -7.03 -9.89 -16.33
CA VAL A 35 -5.78 -9.36 -15.79
C VAL A 35 -4.60 -9.88 -16.61
N ILE A 36 -3.88 -9.01 -17.29
CA ILE A 36 -2.75 -9.38 -18.16
C ILE A 36 -1.39 -9.13 -17.52
N ALA A 37 -1.32 -8.29 -16.48
CA ALA A 37 -0.09 -8.02 -15.75
C ALA A 37 -0.36 -7.68 -14.30
N THR A 38 0.66 -7.87 -13.45
CA THR A 38 0.64 -7.42 -12.06
C THR A 38 1.90 -6.64 -11.73
N THR A 39 1.83 -5.69 -10.80
CA THR A 39 3.01 -4.92 -10.37
C THR A 39 3.40 -5.30 -8.95
N CYS A 40 4.66 -5.68 -8.74
CA CYS A 40 5.19 -5.98 -7.43
C CYS A 40 5.12 -4.75 -6.50
N PRO A 41 4.57 -4.89 -5.29
CA PRO A 41 4.46 -3.76 -4.38
C PRO A 41 5.79 -3.34 -3.77
N GLN A 42 6.81 -4.21 -3.73
CA GLN A 42 8.12 -3.91 -3.13
C GLN A 42 9.09 -3.24 -4.09
N CYS A 43 9.21 -3.74 -5.31
CA CYS A 43 10.20 -3.25 -6.28
C CYS A 43 9.59 -2.56 -7.51
N GLY A 44 8.26 -2.58 -7.66
CA GLY A 44 7.55 -1.94 -8.76
C GLY A 44 7.75 -2.60 -10.12
N PHE A 45 8.34 -3.81 -10.16
CA PHE A 45 8.45 -4.58 -11.40
C PHE A 45 7.06 -5.00 -11.87
N VAL A 46 6.79 -4.81 -13.16
CA VAL A 46 5.55 -5.24 -13.78
C VAL A 46 5.79 -6.60 -14.40
N ASP A 47 5.08 -7.60 -13.92
CA ASP A 47 5.15 -8.97 -14.40
C ASP A 47 3.94 -9.28 -15.27
N VAL A 48 4.17 -9.71 -16.51
CA VAL A 48 3.10 -10.02 -17.46
C VAL A 48 2.82 -11.51 -17.46
N LEU A 49 1.53 -11.80 -17.35
CA LEU A 49 1.01 -13.13 -17.11
C LEU A 49 0.83 -13.88 -18.42
N ASP A 50 1.49 -15.01 -18.57
CA ASP A 50 1.29 -16.01 -19.61
C ASP A 50 0.30 -17.06 -19.12
N LYS A 51 -0.95 -16.66 -18.92
CA LYS A 51 -2.02 -17.55 -18.47
C LYS A 51 -2.34 -18.70 -19.43
N VAL A 52 -1.89 -18.59 -20.68
CA VAL A 52 -2.04 -19.63 -21.70
C VAL A 52 -1.13 -20.81 -21.35
N ASN A 53 0.16 -20.54 -21.13
CA ASN A 53 1.17 -21.58 -20.91
C ASN A 53 1.44 -21.86 -19.41
N GLU A 54 1.24 -20.87 -18.54
CA GLU A 54 1.51 -20.93 -17.10
C GLU A 54 0.21 -21.01 -16.31
N ILE A 55 -0.21 -22.23 -15.99
CA ILE A 55 -1.51 -22.48 -15.35
C ILE A 55 -1.68 -21.80 -13.99
N ASN A 56 -0.58 -21.65 -13.23
CA ASN A 56 -0.60 -21.08 -11.90
C ASN A 56 -0.63 -19.54 -11.90
N GLU A 57 -0.54 -18.91 -13.07
CA GLU A 57 -0.75 -17.47 -13.26
C GLU A 57 -2.23 -17.11 -13.51
N ARG A 58 -3.10 -18.12 -13.66
CA ARG A 58 -4.55 -17.93 -13.76
C ARG A 58 -5.13 -17.54 -12.41
N SER A 59 -6.25 -16.82 -12.44
CA SER A 59 -6.97 -16.49 -11.23
C SER A 59 -7.64 -17.71 -10.58
N PHE A 60 -7.64 -17.74 -9.25
CA PHE A 60 -8.27 -18.75 -8.42
C PHE A 60 -9.64 -18.26 -7.95
N SER A 61 -10.60 -19.18 -7.80
CA SER A 61 -11.98 -18.89 -7.39
C SER A 61 -12.17 -18.56 -5.90
N GLY A 62 -11.07 -18.34 -5.16
CA GLY A 62 -11.06 -18.00 -3.73
C GLY A 62 -10.81 -19.19 -2.79
N ASP A 63 -10.58 -18.87 -1.52
CA ASP A 63 -10.29 -19.87 -0.47
C ASP A 63 -11.57 -20.50 0.11
N ARG A 64 -11.50 -21.76 0.58
CA ARG A 64 -12.61 -22.38 1.33
C ARG A 64 -12.43 -22.16 2.83
N ILE A 65 -13.51 -21.71 3.45
CA ILE A 65 -13.54 -21.37 4.87
C ILE A 65 -14.43 -22.32 5.69
N LEU A 66 -14.03 -22.56 6.93
CA LEU A 66 -14.83 -23.24 7.93
C LEU A 66 -15.60 -22.17 8.71
N VAL A 67 -16.91 -22.37 8.84
CA VAL A 67 -17.80 -21.42 9.51
C VAL A 67 -18.27 -22.01 10.84
N ASN A 68 -18.03 -21.29 11.93
CA ASN A 68 -18.58 -21.64 13.23
C ASN A 68 -20.02 -21.11 13.35
N LYS A 69 -20.99 -21.97 13.06
CA LYS A 69 -22.43 -21.66 13.16
C LYS A 69 -22.96 -21.56 14.60
N PHE A 70 -22.18 -22.00 15.59
CA PHE A 70 -22.58 -21.97 16.99
C PHE A 70 -22.08 -20.72 17.73
N ALA A 71 -21.05 -20.04 17.20
CA ALA A 71 -20.48 -18.84 17.82
C ALA A 71 -21.57 -17.84 18.22
N TYR A 72 -22.37 -17.42 17.23
CA TYR A 72 -23.38 -16.40 17.44
C TYR A 72 -24.74 -16.94 17.93
N ALA A 73 -24.81 -18.23 18.28
CA ALA A 73 -25.91 -18.77 19.06
C ALA A 73 -25.67 -18.64 20.57
N LEU A 74 -24.41 -18.43 20.98
CA LEU A 74 -23.99 -18.36 22.38
C LEU A 74 -23.56 -16.95 22.80
N SER A 75 -23.08 -16.13 21.86
CA SER A 75 -22.70 -14.73 22.07
C SER A 75 -23.18 -13.86 20.92
N ASP A 76 -23.23 -12.54 21.12
CA ASP A 76 -23.39 -11.60 20.01
C ASP A 76 -22.07 -11.46 19.22
N PRO A 77 -22.13 -11.15 17.92
CA PRO A 77 -20.94 -10.84 17.15
C PRO A 77 -20.32 -9.52 17.62
N GLU A 78 -18.99 -9.47 17.64
CA GLU A 78 -18.26 -8.27 18.01
C GLU A 78 -17.85 -7.48 16.76
N ARG A 79 -17.67 -6.17 16.93
CA ARG A 79 -17.12 -5.34 15.86
C ARG A 79 -15.75 -5.90 15.46
N TRP A 80 -15.44 -5.81 14.17
CA TRP A 80 -14.25 -6.36 13.52
C TRP A 80 -14.27 -7.86 13.29
N ASP A 81 -15.29 -8.60 13.72
CA ASP A 81 -15.40 -10.01 13.38
C ASP A 81 -15.60 -10.23 11.89
N VAL A 82 -15.05 -11.34 11.38
CA VAL A 82 -15.37 -11.80 10.03
C VAL A 82 -16.59 -12.70 10.12
N ILE A 83 -17.70 -12.22 9.57
CA ILE A 83 -19.00 -12.87 9.66
C ILE A 83 -19.40 -13.49 8.33
N VAL A 84 -20.18 -14.56 8.42
CA VAL A 84 -20.86 -15.18 7.29
C VAL A 84 -22.36 -14.95 7.43
N PHE A 85 -22.99 -14.44 6.38
CA PHE A 85 -24.42 -14.16 6.37
C PHE A 85 -25.01 -14.43 4.98
N LYS A 86 -26.32 -14.61 4.91
CA LYS A 86 -27.03 -14.79 3.64
C LYS A 86 -27.25 -13.47 2.93
N TYR A 87 -27.14 -13.47 1.61
CA TYR A 87 -27.53 -12.34 0.78
C TYR A 87 -28.99 -11.91 1.09
N PRO A 88 -29.24 -10.63 1.46
CA PRO A 88 -30.57 -10.21 1.89
C PRO A 88 -31.69 -10.32 0.86
N TYR A 89 -31.38 -10.28 -0.45
CA TYR A 89 -32.39 -10.40 -1.51
C TYR A 89 -32.70 -11.88 -1.85
N GLU A 90 -31.67 -12.67 -2.14
CA GLU A 90 -31.78 -14.10 -2.42
C GLU A 90 -30.92 -14.93 -1.47
N ALA A 91 -31.57 -15.54 -0.48
CA ALA A 91 -30.95 -16.34 0.59
C ALA A 91 -30.30 -17.68 0.14
N THR A 92 -29.90 -17.75 -1.13
CA THR A 92 -29.16 -18.83 -1.79
C THR A 92 -27.65 -18.59 -1.79
N THR A 93 -27.22 -17.32 -1.70
CA THR A 93 -25.80 -16.92 -1.70
C THR A 93 -25.36 -16.54 -0.30
N ASN A 94 -24.17 -16.99 0.10
CA ASN A 94 -23.53 -16.59 1.36
C ASN A 94 -22.44 -15.55 1.08
N TYR A 95 -22.40 -14.50 1.89
CA TYR A 95 -21.31 -13.52 1.89
C TYR A 95 -20.43 -13.69 3.11
N ILE A 96 -19.17 -13.31 2.95
CA ILE A 96 -18.16 -13.26 4.00
C ILE A 96 -17.60 -11.85 4.00
N LYS A 97 -17.78 -11.13 5.09
CA LYS A 97 -17.39 -9.72 5.20
C LYS A 97 -16.97 -9.41 6.64
N ARG A 98 -16.26 -8.31 6.84
CA ARG A 98 -15.91 -7.85 8.19
C ARG A 98 -17.06 -7.01 8.76
N LEU A 99 -17.43 -7.26 10.01
CA LEU A 99 -18.49 -6.53 10.70
C LEU A 99 -17.96 -5.18 11.16
N ILE A 100 -18.56 -4.09 10.66
CA ILE A 100 -18.16 -2.72 10.98
C ILE A 100 -19.19 -2.02 11.83
N GLY A 101 -20.48 -2.36 11.74
CA GLY A 101 -21.53 -1.79 12.58
C GLY A 101 -22.37 -2.82 13.32
N LEU A 102 -22.69 -2.50 14.56
CA LEU A 102 -23.47 -3.25 15.52
C LEU A 102 -24.89 -2.68 15.66
N PRO A 103 -25.84 -3.44 16.21
CA PRO A 103 -27.21 -2.99 16.34
C PRO A 103 -27.35 -1.73 17.19
N GLY A 104 -28.20 -0.80 16.74
CA GLY A 104 -28.57 0.38 17.52
C GLY A 104 -27.58 1.54 17.47
N GLU A 105 -26.68 1.60 16.49
CA GLU A 105 -25.68 2.67 16.37
C GLU A 105 -25.71 3.39 15.01
N VAL A 106 -25.19 4.61 15.01
CA VAL A 106 -24.80 5.34 13.80
C VAL A 106 -23.31 5.11 13.59
N VAL A 107 -22.95 4.47 12.48
CA VAL A 107 -21.56 4.29 12.05
C VAL A 107 -21.19 5.42 11.11
N ARG A 108 -20.11 6.13 11.40
CA ARG A 108 -19.53 7.16 10.53
C ARG A 108 -18.18 6.69 10.02
N LEU A 109 -18.00 6.69 8.71
CA LEU A 109 -16.67 6.57 8.09
C LEU A 109 -16.15 7.97 7.82
N SER A 110 -14.99 8.29 8.35
CA SER A 110 -14.35 9.59 8.13
C SER A 110 -12.84 9.44 8.19
N ASN A 111 -12.15 10.04 7.21
CA ASN A 111 -10.68 10.11 7.16
C ASN A 111 -9.89 8.79 7.19
N GLY A 112 -10.51 7.66 6.87
CA GLY A 112 -9.86 6.35 6.96
C GLY A 112 -10.33 5.51 8.15
N ASP A 113 -11.00 6.13 9.12
CA ASP A 113 -11.42 5.50 10.38
C ASP A 113 -12.92 5.25 10.46
N VAL A 114 -13.28 4.42 11.44
CA VAL A 114 -14.66 4.11 11.81
C VAL A 114 -14.97 4.78 13.15
N TYR A 115 -16.04 5.55 13.17
CA TYR A 115 -16.59 6.15 14.38
C TYR A 115 -18.01 5.66 14.60
N THR A 116 -18.44 5.62 15.85
CA THR A 116 -19.74 5.09 16.25
C THR A 116 -20.39 5.97 17.29
N ARG A 117 -21.72 5.97 17.30
CA ARG A 117 -22.52 6.60 18.33
C ARG A 117 -23.85 5.87 18.49
N PRO A 118 -24.43 5.77 19.70
CA PRO A 118 -25.80 5.28 19.88
C PRO A 118 -26.85 6.02 19.03
N THR A 119 -27.86 5.28 18.53
CA THR A 119 -29.02 5.85 17.83
C THR A 119 -30.03 6.50 18.78
N ASP A 120 -30.07 6.07 20.04
CA ASP A 120 -30.99 6.59 21.06
C ASP A 120 -30.50 7.87 21.74
N ASN A 121 -29.23 8.26 21.51
CA ASN A 121 -28.65 9.50 22.01
C ASN A 121 -27.88 10.25 20.90
N LEU A 122 -28.61 11.05 20.13
CA LEU A 122 -28.05 11.86 19.03
C LEU A 122 -27.18 13.03 19.52
N ASP A 123 -27.18 13.35 20.81
CA ASP A 123 -26.33 14.38 21.41
C ASP A 123 -24.97 13.83 21.85
N ALA A 124 -24.80 12.50 21.90
CA ALA A 124 -23.51 11.90 22.18
C ALA A 124 -22.46 12.30 21.11
N ALA A 125 -21.20 12.35 21.52
CA ALA A 125 -20.09 12.48 20.58
C ALA A 125 -19.91 11.17 19.80
N PHE A 126 -19.34 11.26 18.60
CA PHE A 126 -18.86 10.08 17.90
C PHE A 126 -17.57 9.59 18.57
N GLU A 127 -17.53 8.31 18.89
CA GLU A 127 -16.36 7.66 19.46
C GLU A 127 -15.67 6.84 18.37
N MET A 128 -14.33 6.90 18.33
CA MET A 128 -13.55 6.08 17.42
C MET A 128 -13.64 4.60 17.80
N ALA A 129 -14.08 3.78 16.84
CA ALA A 129 -14.08 2.34 16.99
C ALA A 129 -12.66 1.82 16.72
N ARG A 130 -11.85 1.67 17.77
CA ARG A 130 -10.47 1.17 17.65
C ARG A 130 -10.44 -0.34 17.42
N LYS A 131 -9.47 -0.82 16.65
CA LYS A 131 -9.25 -2.26 16.46
C LYS A 131 -8.57 -2.86 17.69
N PRO A 132 -9.08 -4.00 18.22
CA PRO A 132 -8.35 -4.78 19.21
C PRO A 132 -6.99 -5.22 18.67
N VAL A 133 -5.99 -5.34 19.55
CA VAL A 133 -4.58 -5.61 19.17
C VAL A 133 -4.44 -6.77 18.18
N GLY A 134 -5.07 -7.91 18.46
CA GLY A 134 -5.00 -9.08 17.56
C GLY A 134 -5.61 -8.82 16.18
N LYS A 135 -6.77 -8.13 16.13
CA LYS A 135 -7.45 -7.78 14.87
C LYS A 135 -6.63 -6.74 14.08
N GLN A 136 -6.07 -5.74 14.76
CA GLN A 136 -5.18 -4.77 14.15
C GLN A 136 -3.99 -5.46 13.49
N LEU A 137 -3.27 -6.32 14.22
CA LEU A 137 -2.12 -7.05 13.71
C LEU A 137 -2.45 -7.92 12.49
N SER A 138 -3.64 -8.53 12.45
CA SER A 138 -4.08 -9.36 11.31
C SER A 138 -4.50 -8.54 10.08
N MET A 139 -4.85 -7.27 10.29
CA MET A 139 -5.35 -6.35 9.27
C MET A 139 -4.27 -5.44 8.68
N MET A 140 -3.12 -5.27 9.37
CA MET A 140 -2.01 -4.46 8.89
C MET A 140 -1.56 -4.90 7.49
N GLN A 141 -1.22 -3.92 6.66
CA GLN A 141 -0.74 -4.16 5.31
C GLN A 141 0.69 -3.69 5.16
N LEU A 142 1.51 -4.53 4.54
CA LEU A 142 2.90 -4.20 4.29
C LEU A 142 3.00 -3.14 3.19
N VAL A 143 3.61 -2.00 3.51
CA VAL A 143 3.96 -0.93 2.57
C VAL A 143 5.30 -1.23 1.92
N TYR A 144 6.30 -1.59 2.73
CA TYR A 144 7.64 -1.90 2.24
C TYR A 144 8.39 -2.78 3.22
N ASP A 145 9.20 -3.70 2.69
CA ASP A 145 10.09 -4.57 3.43
C ASP A 145 11.46 -4.62 2.75
N THR A 146 12.47 -4.23 3.52
CA THR A 146 13.87 -4.17 3.06
C THR A 146 14.49 -5.53 2.73
N GLN A 147 13.88 -6.64 3.16
CA GLN A 147 14.32 -7.98 2.77
C GLN A 147 14.07 -8.29 1.29
N TYR A 148 13.07 -7.66 0.69
CA TYR A 148 12.63 -7.92 -0.68
C TYR A 148 13.11 -6.85 -1.66
N ARG A 149 14.40 -6.52 -1.56
CA ARG A 149 15.06 -5.57 -2.46
C ARG A 149 15.66 -6.31 -3.65
N SER A 150 15.38 -5.84 -4.86
CA SER A 150 15.95 -6.42 -6.08
C SER A 150 17.44 -6.08 -6.23
N SER A 151 18.26 -7.05 -6.63
CA SER A 151 19.68 -6.84 -6.94
C SER A 151 19.91 -5.85 -8.09
N ALA A 152 18.94 -5.70 -9.00
CA ALA A 152 18.98 -4.70 -10.06
C ALA A 152 19.03 -3.27 -9.48
N LEU A 153 18.38 -3.04 -8.34
CA LEU A 153 18.42 -1.75 -7.64
C LEU A 153 19.79 -1.50 -7.00
N ASP A 154 20.48 -2.55 -6.55
CA ASP A 154 21.83 -2.44 -6.01
C ASP A 154 22.88 -2.20 -7.12
N GLU A 155 22.74 -2.85 -8.28
CA GLU A 155 23.64 -2.65 -9.44
C GLU A 155 23.70 -1.17 -9.87
N VAL A 156 22.56 -0.49 -9.80
CA VAL A 156 22.42 0.91 -10.21
C VAL A 156 22.49 1.90 -9.06
N MET A 157 22.85 1.45 -7.86
CA MET A 157 22.92 2.29 -6.66
C MET A 157 21.62 3.07 -6.40
N TRP A 158 20.47 2.45 -6.67
CA TRP A 158 19.18 3.03 -6.34
C TRP A 158 19.15 3.37 -4.85
N PRO A 159 18.66 4.55 -4.43
CA PRO A 159 18.87 4.99 -3.06
C PRO A 159 18.24 4.01 -2.06
N GLN A 160 18.84 3.87 -0.87
CA GLN A 160 18.27 3.05 0.20
C GLN A 160 17.00 3.73 0.73
N PRO A 161 15.92 2.97 1.00
CA PRO A 161 14.66 3.53 1.48
C PRO A 161 14.80 4.14 2.87
N TRP A 162 15.60 3.52 3.75
CA TRP A 162 16.00 4.14 5.01
C TRP A 162 17.40 4.73 4.87
N ARG A 163 17.54 6.03 5.09
CA ARG A 163 18.82 6.74 4.98
C ARG A 163 18.81 8.04 5.77
N MET A 164 19.96 8.70 5.89
CA MET A 164 20.02 10.02 6.47
C MET A 164 19.34 11.06 5.58
N VAL A 165 18.67 12.03 6.21
CA VAL A 165 17.93 13.07 5.50
C VAL A 165 18.85 14.23 5.14
N GLY A 166 18.99 14.50 3.84
CA GLY A 166 19.63 15.70 3.33
C GLY A 166 18.69 16.89 3.15
N GLU A 167 19.16 17.94 2.50
CA GLU A 167 18.35 19.12 2.21
C GLU A 167 17.44 18.92 0.99
N TYR A 168 16.31 19.62 0.95
CA TYR A 168 15.43 19.61 -0.22
C TYR A 168 16.13 20.08 -1.51
N ARG A 169 17.03 21.06 -1.42
CA ARG A 169 17.78 21.59 -2.58
C ARG A 169 18.70 20.56 -3.21
N SER A 170 19.22 19.64 -2.41
CA SER A 170 19.97 18.49 -2.90
C SER A 170 19.04 17.33 -3.29
N ARG A 171 17.71 17.51 -3.36
CA ARG A 171 16.72 16.44 -3.53
C ARG A 171 16.89 15.32 -2.49
N TYR A 172 17.24 15.69 -1.26
CA TYR A 172 17.47 14.79 -0.14
C TYR A 172 18.56 13.74 -0.41
N HIS A 173 19.61 14.12 -1.14
CA HIS A 173 20.85 13.35 -1.10
C HIS A 173 21.41 13.40 0.32
N PRO A 174 21.84 12.27 0.91
CA PRO A 174 22.47 12.25 2.22
C PRO A 174 23.57 13.30 2.33
N SER A 175 23.71 13.88 3.51
CA SER A 175 24.82 14.80 3.78
C SER A 175 26.17 14.09 3.62
N GLU A 176 27.24 14.86 3.43
CA GLU A 176 28.63 14.34 3.40
C GLU A 176 29.05 13.62 4.71
N GLN A 177 28.25 13.74 5.77
CA GLN A 177 28.47 13.10 7.06
C GLN A 177 28.03 11.63 7.07
N GLU A 178 27.17 11.19 6.14
CA GLU A 178 26.76 9.78 6.07
C GLU A 178 27.99 8.90 5.81
N GLY A 179 28.15 7.84 6.62
CA GLY A 179 29.32 6.96 6.62
C GLY A 179 30.53 7.45 7.43
N VAL A 180 30.50 8.67 7.98
CA VAL A 180 31.53 9.19 8.90
C VAL A 180 31.27 8.71 10.33
N ALA A 181 32.32 8.59 11.15
CA ALA A 181 32.20 8.25 12.57
C ALA A 181 31.17 9.16 13.28
N GLY A 182 30.31 8.56 14.11
CA GLY A 182 29.18 9.22 14.75
C GLY A 182 27.94 9.41 13.88
N TYR A 183 27.92 8.91 12.66
CA TYR A 183 26.78 8.95 11.74
C TYR A 183 26.45 7.57 11.21
N TRP A 184 25.29 7.47 10.56
CA TRP A 184 24.85 6.22 9.96
C TRP A 184 25.67 5.88 8.72
N SER A 185 26.04 4.61 8.58
CA SER A 185 26.66 4.03 7.40
C SER A 185 25.72 3.00 6.77
N MET A 186 25.54 3.08 5.46
CA MET A 186 24.63 2.21 4.69
C MET A 186 25.40 1.16 3.88
N SER A 187 24.84 -0.04 3.76
CA SER A 187 25.32 -1.05 2.80
C SER A 187 24.97 -0.67 1.36
N THR A 188 25.83 -1.07 0.43
CA THR A 188 25.58 -0.99 -1.03
C THR A 188 24.91 -2.25 -1.60
N GLN A 189 24.86 -3.33 -0.82
CA GLN A 189 24.20 -4.59 -1.18
C GLN A 189 23.22 -4.98 -0.09
N GLY A 190 21.96 -5.19 -0.47
CA GLY A 190 20.87 -5.38 0.48
C GLY A 190 20.73 -4.22 1.47
N PHE A 191 19.92 -4.45 2.50
CA PHE A 191 19.71 -3.46 3.54
C PHE A 191 20.49 -3.79 4.82
N LYS A 192 21.35 -2.85 5.21
CA LYS A 192 22.00 -2.82 6.52
C LYS A 192 22.41 -1.39 6.80
N ALA A 193 22.04 -0.88 7.97
CA ALA A 193 22.49 0.41 8.47
C ALA A 193 23.23 0.24 9.79
N THR A 194 24.28 1.02 10.03
CA THR A 194 25.10 0.91 11.26
C THR A 194 25.52 2.28 11.76
N ILE A 195 25.49 2.48 13.08
CA ILE A 195 25.99 3.67 13.77
C ILE A 195 26.84 3.26 14.98
N ASP A 196 27.88 4.02 15.30
CA ASP A 196 28.90 3.66 16.29
C ASP A 196 28.60 4.16 17.73
N GLY A 197 27.51 4.90 17.92
CA GLY A 197 27.10 5.42 19.24
C GLY A 197 28.00 6.51 19.82
N SER A 198 28.93 7.09 19.06
CA SER A 198 29.85 8.10 19.57
C SER A 198 29.18 9.45 19.88
N ARG A 199 27.99 9.74 19.31
CA ARG A 199 27.21 10.95 19.59
C ARG A 199 26.28 10.80 20.79
N LYS A 200 26.73 11.25 21.96
CA LYS A 200 25.97 11.13 23.23
C LYS A 200 24.98 12.26 23.48
N GLU A 201 25.24 13.45 22.94
CA GLU A 201 24.42 14.65 23.19
C GLU A 201 23.38 14.90 22.10
N GLU A 202 23.63 14.43 20.89
CA GLU A 202 22.81 14.66 19.71
C GLU A 202 22.15 13.38 19.23
N THR A 203 20.90 13.50 18.78
CA THR A 203 20.16 12.41 18.15
C THR A 203 20.49 12.38 16.66
N VAL A 204 20.87 11.22 16.15
CA VAL A 204 21.12 11.00 14.71
C VAL A 204 20.16 9.94 14.19
N GLY A 205 19.33 10.31 13.22
CA GLY A 205 18.27 9.47 12.69
C GLY A 205 18.43 9.03 11.24
N LEU A 206 17.84 7.89 10.94
CA LEU A 206 17.43 7.49 9.59
C LEU A 206 15.95 7.81 9.44
N ARG A 207 15.53 8.15 8.23
CA ARG A 207 14.11 8.22 7.89
C ARG A 207 13.76 7.39 6.67
N TYR A 208 12.50 6.98 6.61
CA TYR A 208 11.94 6.24 5.49
C TYR A 208 11.62 7.18 4.33
N HIS A 209 12.06 6.80 3.13
CA HIS A 209 11.78 7.45 1.86
C HIS A 209 11.00 6.47 0.99
N HIS A 210 9.71 6.71 0.79
CA HIS A 210 8.89 5.88 -0.08
C HIS A 210 9.16 6.21 -1.56
N HIS A 211 10.03 5.43 -2.20
CA HIS A 211 10.50 5.70 -3.57
C HIS A 211 10.58 4.42 -4.41
N ILE A 212 9.48 3.67 -4.44
CA ILE A 212 9.39 2.43 -5.22
C ILE A 212 9.53 2.79 -6.71
N PRO A 213 10.42 2.11 -7.45
CA PRO A 213 10.54 2.31 -8.89
C PRO A 213 9.21 2.09 -9.59
N ASP A 214 9.00 2.75 -10.72
CA ASP A 214 7.87 2.44 -11.61
C ASP A 214 8.37 1.72 -12.88
N SER A 215 7.44 1.34 -13.75
CA SER A 215 7.74 0.63 -15.00
C SER A 215 8.76 1.34 -15.89
N THR A 216 8.83 2.69 -15.83
CA THR A 216 9.83 3.48 -16.58
C THR A 216 11.23 3.09 -16.20
N PHE A 217 11.49 2.89 -14.90
CA PHE A 217 12.79 2.49 -14.42
C PHE A 217 13.17 1.11 -14.98
N TRP A 218 12.26 0.14 -14.91
CA TRP A 218 12.54 -1.23 -15.34
C TRP A 218 12.81 -1.33 -16.84
N VAL A 219 12.02 -0.63 -17.66
CA VAL A 219 12.26 -0.53 -19.11
C VAL A 219 13.62 0.13 -19.36
N ASP A 220 13.91 1.29 -18.77
CA ASP A 220 15.15 2.03 -19.03
C ASP A 220 16.40 1.28 -18.51
N TYR A 221 16.29 0.61 -17.36
CA TYR A 221 17.31 -0.29 -16.83
C TYR A 221 17.63 -1.39 -17.84
N ASN A 222 16.60 -2.06 -18.37
CA ASN A 222 16.81 -3.13 -19.34
C ASN A 222 17.52 -2.62 -20.60
N GLN A 223 17.09 -1.47 -21.15
CA GLN A 223 17.70 -0.89 -22.35
C GLN A 223 19.20 -0.59 -22.16
N HIS A 224 19.59 -0.10 -20.98
CA HIS A 224 21.00 0.16 -20.70
C HIS A 224 21.80 -1.11 -20.43
N ARG A 225 21.21 -2.10 -19.76
CA ARG A 225 21.81 -3.43 -19.57
C ARG A 225 22.11 -4.08 -20.92
N VAL A 226 21.13 -4.10 -21.83
CA VAL A 226 21.30 -4.65 -23.18
C VAL A 226 22.37 -3.87 -23.95
N ALA A 227 22.37 -2.54 -23.89
CA ALA A 227 23.36 -1.73 -24.58
C ALA A 227 24.79 -1.99 -24.08
N ALA A 228 24.96 -2.18 -22.77
CA ALA A 228 26.25 -2.57 -22.18
C ALA A 228 26.67 -3.96 -22.66
N ASN A 229 25.77 -4.94 -22.62
CA ASN A 229 26.04 -6.30 -23.06
C ASN A 229 26.40 -6.39 -24.55
N LEU A 230 25.72 -5.62 -25.41
CA LEU A 230 26.04 -5.55 -26.84
C LEU A 230 27.42 -4.92 -27.09
N ALA A 231 27.80 -3.89 -26.34
CA ALA A 231 29.13 -3.30 -26.41
C ALA A 231 30.22 -4.28 -25.97
N GLU A 232 29.98 -5.08 -24.92
CA GLU A 232 30.88 -6.16 -24.49
C GLU A 232 31.02 -7.23 -25.59
N LYS A 233 29.90 -7.69 -26.15
CA LYS A 233 29.88 -8.68 -27.24
C LYS A 233 30.60 -8.20 -28.50
N SER A 234 30.58 -6.89 -28.79
CA SER A 234 31.32 -6.30 -29.92
C SER A 234 32.80 -6.01 -29.62
N GLY A 235 33.29 -6.33 -28.41
CA GLY A 235 34.67 -6.06 -27.98
C GLY A 235 34.95 -4.64 -27.50
N ASP A 236 33.92 -3.78 -27.35
CA ASP A 236 34.05 -2.40 -26.88
C ASP A 236 33.86 -2.30 -25.36
N ALA A 237 34.86 -2.80 -24.63
CA ALA A 237 34.85 -2.82 -23.16
C ALA A 237 34.80 -1.42 -22.52
N ILE A 238 35.34 -0.39 -23.21
CA ILE A 238 35.32 0.99 -22.71
C ILE A 238 33.89 1.53 -22.73
N ARG A 239 33.16 1.33 -23.83
CA ARG A 239 31.76 1.74 -23.94
C ARG A 239 30.89 0.98 -22.94
N ALA A 240 31.07 -0.32 -22.80
CA ALA A 240 30.34 -1.12 -21.83
C ALA A 240 30.51 -0.60 -20.40
N LYS A 241 31.76 -0.38 -19.97
CA LYS A 241 32.08 0.20 -18.66
C LYS A 241 31.44 1.57 -18.49
N LYS A 242 31.52 2.45 -19.51
CA LYS A 242 30.90 3.78 -19.47
C LYS A 242 29.38 3.70 -19.27
N ILE A 243 28.70 2.76 -19.92
CA ILE A 243 27.27 2.56 -19.77
C ILE A 243 26.95 2.09 -18.33
N ARG A 244 27.66 1.08 -17.83
CA ARG A 244 27.45 0.55 -16.46
C ARG A 244 27.71 1.59 -15.38
N GLU A 245 28.82 2.33 -15.46
CA GLU A 245 29.09 3.42 -14.50
C GLU A 245 28.07 4.56 -14.63
N GLY A 246 27.60 4.85 -15.84
CA GLY A 246 26.54 5.83 -16.07
C GLY A 246 25.20 5.44 -15.43
N MET A 247 24.88 4.14 -15.34
CA MET A 247 23.66 3.67 -14.69
C MET A 247 23.65 3.98 -13.18
N LYS A 248 24.80 3.87 -12.50
CA LYS A 248 24.93 4.06 -11.04
C LYS A 248 24.58 5.46 -10.53
N VAL A 249 24.56 6.45 -11.41
CA VAL A 249 24.30 7.86 -11.05
C VAL A 249 23.11 8.45 -11.83
N ARG A 250 22.40 7.62 -12.59
CA ARG A 250 21.30 8.08 -13.46
C ARG A 250 20.05 8.45 -12.68
N TRP A 251 19.73 7.69 -11.63
CA TRP A 251 18.44 7.79 -10.96
C TRP A 251 18.58 8.24 -9.51
N TRP A 252 17.92 9.35 -9.18
CA TRP A 252 17.70 9.79 -7.81
C TRP A 252 16.26 10.29 -7.67
N PRO A 253 15.28 9.40 -7.42
CA PRO A 253 13.89 9.79 -7.30
C PRO A 253 13.66 10.62 -6.02
N LEU A 254 12.71 11.56 -6.09
CA LEU A 254 12.15 12.12 -4.86
C LEU A 254 11.26 11.07 -4.19
N PRO A 255 11.13 11.10 -2.85
CA PRO A 255 10.14 10.29 -2.16
C PRO A 255 8.73 10.68 -2.59
N LYS A 256 7.79 9.77 -2.43
CA LYS A 256 6.36 9.89 -2.72
C LYS A 256 5.60 9.71 -1.41
N LEU A 257 4.34 10.14 -1.36
CA LEU A 257 3.46 9.79 -0.24
C LEU A 257 3.16 8.29 -0.25
N ILE A 258 2.97 7.75 0.95
CA ILE A 258 2.37 6.43 1.12
C ILE A 258 0.88 6.57 0.82
N THR A 259 0.39 5.69 -0.04
CA THR A 259 -1.03 5.67 -0.40
C THR A 259 -1.62 4.27 -0.38
N ASP A 260 -2.93 4.20 -0.20
CA ASP A 260 -3.74 2.98 -0.24
C ASP A 260 -3.78 2.36 -1.65
N ALA A 261 -3.57 3.18 -2.69
CA ALA A 261 -3.46 2.75 -4.09
C ALA A 261 -2.30 1.77 -4.34
N TYR A 262 -1.29 1.74 -3.47
CA TYR A 262 -0.15 0.85 -3.61
C TYR A 262 -0.39 -0.57 -3.11
N ALA A 263 -1.50 -0.84 -2.43
CA ALA A 263 -1.77 -2.15 -1.83
C ALA A 263 -3.08 -2.81 -2.33
N TYR A 264 -3.91 -2.10 -3.09
CA TYR A 264 -5.11 -2.67 -3.71
C TYR A 264 -5.02 -2.68 -5.24
N ASN A 265 -5.10 -3.88 -5.83
CA ASN A 265 -5.19 -4.13 -7.27
C ASN A 265 -4.15 -3.40 -8.14
N ARG A 266 -2.89 -3.83 -8.02
CA ARG A 266 -1.84 -3.46 -8.98
C ARG A 266 -1.90 -4.32 -10.24
N VAL A 267 -3.07 -4.38 -10.85
CA VAL A 267 -3.30 -5.15 -12.07
C VAL A 267 -3.37 -4.23 -13.27
N ILE A 268 -2.96 -4.76 -14.41
CA ILE A 268 -3.18 -4.17 -15.71
C ILE A 268 -4.17 -5.09 -16.42
N ASN A 269 -5.29 -4.53 -16.86
CA ASN A 269 -6.36 -5.30 -17.49
C ASN A 269 -6.27 -5.20 -19.01
N ASP A 270 -6.83 -6.23 -19.66
CA ASP A 270 -6.92 -6.42 -21.09
C ASP A 270 -7.74 -5.27 -21.74
N ASP A 271 -7.02 -4.29 -22.27
CA ASP A 271 -7.45 -3.54 -23.45
C ASP A 271 -6.46 -3.86 -24.60
N VAL A 272 -6.15 -5.15 -24.76
CA VAL A 272 -5.14 -5.71 -25.68
C VAL A 272 -5.48 -5.39 -27.12
N SER A 273 -6.77 -5.24 -27.44
CA SER A 273 -7.19 -4.78 -28.77
C SER A 273 -6.60 -3.42 -29.12
N TYR A 274 -6.58 -2.49 -28.15
CA TYR A 274 -6.00 -1.18 -28.30
C TYR A 274 -4.47 -1.19 -28.13
N PHE A 275 -3.96 -1.89 -27.11
CA PHE A 275 -2.52 -1.92 -26.79
C PHE A 275 -1.70 -2.65 -27.84
N GLY A 276 -2.22 -3.76 -28.36
CA GLY A 276 -1.58 -4.54 -29.41
C GLY A 276 -1.32 -3.68 -30.63
N GLU A 277 -2.34 -3.02 -31.18
CA GLU A 277 -2.19 -2.21 -32.40
C GLU A 277 -1.12 -1.12 -32.27
N VAL A 278 -1.05 -0.42 -31.12
CA VAL A 278 -0.05 0.64 -30.88
C VAL A 278 1.37 0.06 -30.74
N VAL A 279 1.53 -1.06 -30.02
CA VAL A 279 2.84 -1.72 -29.85
C VAL A 279 3.31 -2.31 -31.18
N PHE A 280 2.46 -3.06 -31.89
CA PHE A 280 2.80 -3.70 -33.16
C PHE A 280 3.09 -2.68 -34.27
N ALA A 281 2.34 -1.57 -34.34
CA ALA A 281 2.56 -0.55 -35.38
C ALA A 281 3.79 0.33 -35.16
N SER A 282 4.34 0.35 -33.95
CA SER A 282 5.50 1.20 -33.61
C SER A 282 6.81 0.43 -33.45
N TRP A 283 6.80 -0.89 -33.63
CA TRP A 283 7.98 -1.73 -33.45
C TRP A 283 8.17 -2.73 -34.59
N ASP A 284 9.14 -2.44 -35.46
CA ASP A 284 9.43 -3.22 -36.68
C ASP A 284 9.80 -4.69 -36.42
N GLN A 285 10.27 -5.04 -35.21
CA GLN A 285 10.67 -6.39 -34.82
C GLN A 285 9.65 -7.09 -33.91
N ALA A 286 8.48 -6.49 -33.72
CA ALA A 286 7.43 -7.07 -32.91
C ALA A 286 7.00 -8.44 -33.46
N ALA A 287 6.96 -9.44 -32.59
CA ALA A 287 6.28 -10.70 -32.86
C ALA A 287 4.83 -10.38 -33.25
N GLN A 288 4.42 -10.84 -34.43
CA GLN A 288 3.06 -10.68 -34.91
C GLN A 288 2.20 -11.85 -34.41
N PRO A 289 0.91 -11.62 -34.16
CA PRO A 289 0.02 -12.71 -33.81
C PRO A 289 -0.09 -13.71 -34.97
N VAL A 290 -0.18 -15.00 -34.63
CA VAL A 290 -0.25 -16.08 -35.61
C VAL A 290 -1.57 -16.08 -36.40
N ASP A 291 -2.63 -15.51 -35.80
CA ASP A 291 -3.93 -15.26 -36.42
C ASP A 291 -4.63 -14.07 -35.73
N ASN A 292 -5.91 -13.82 -36.08
CA ASN A 292 -6.68 -12.70 -35.55
C ASN A 292 -7.45 -12.99 -34.26
N SER A 293 -7.27 -14.16 -33.64
CA SER A 293 -7.88 -14.48 -32.35
C SER A 293 -7.31 -13.61 -31.23
N ASP A 294 -8.11 -13.38 -30.19
CA ASP A 294 -7.67 -12.58 -29.05
C ASP A 294 -6.55 -13.27 -28.26
N ASP A 295 -6.59 -14.60 -28.14
CA ASP A 295 -5.51 -15.41 -27.55
C ASP A 295 -4.17 -15.24 -28.30
N ALA A 296 -4.19 -15.23 -29.64
CA ALA A 296 -2.98 -15.05 -30.44
C ALA A 296 -2.42 -13.62 -30.33
N LYS A 297 -3.30 -12.61 -30.28
CA LYS A 297 -2.91 -11.21 -30.03
C LYS A 297 -2.33 -11.03 -28.64
N LEU A 298 -2.95 -11.61 -27.62
CA LEU A 298 -2.49 -11.59 -26.24
C LEU A 298 -1.12 -12.28 -26.12
N THR A 299 -0.95 -13.45 -26.71
CA THR A 299 0.34 -14.18 -26.73
C THR A 299 1.46 -13.34 -27.38
N ALA A 300 1.17 -12.74 -28.54
CA ALA A 300 2.13 -11.88 -29.22
C ALA A 300 2.45 -10.61 -28.41
N PHE A 301 1.43 -10.00 -27.79
CA PHE A 301 1.60 -8.87 -26.88
C PHE A 301 2.49 -9.25 -25.69
N ILE A 302 2.23 -10.37 -25.01
CA ILE A 302 3.01 -10.88 -23.87
C ILE A 302 4.47 -11.14 -24.27
N SER A 303 4.71 -11.81 -25.39
CA SER A 303 6.06 -12.09 -25.88
C SER A 303 6.84 -10.80 -26.15
N ASN A 304 6.20 -9.89 -26.88
CA ASN A 304 6.74 -8.57 -27.16
C ASN A 304 7.02 -7.79 -25.87
N PHE A 305 6.11 -7.87 -24.93
CA PHE A 305 6.22 -7.21 -23.65
C PHE A 305 7.43 -7.70 -22.84
N ARG A 306 7.55 -9.02 -22.66
CA ARG A 306 8.66 -9.65 -21.94
C ARG A 306 10.00 -9.30 -22.59
N GLU A 307 10.05 -9.24 -23.92
CA GLU A 307 11.25 -8.80 -24.64
C GLU A 307 11.68 -7.36 -24.26
N HIS A 308 10.73 -6.45 -24.02
CA HIS A 308 11.07 -5.08 -23.63
C HIS A 308 11.58 -4.94 -22.19
N LEU A 309 10.98 -5.68 -21.26
CA LEU A 309 11.37 -5.61 -19.85
C LEU A 309 12.61 -6.44 -19.53
N GLU A 310 12.82 -7.54 -20.23
CA GLU A 310 13.82 -8.55 -19.84
C GLU A 310 14.63 -9.11 -21.00
N GLY A 311 14.19 -8.87 -22.23
CA GLY A 311 14.85 -9.35 -23.45
C GLY A 311 16.17 -8.67 -23.76
N ASP A 312 16.73 -9.03 -24.91
CA ASP A 312 18.08 -8.67 -25.34
C ASP A 312 18.08 -7.69 -26.54
N GLN A 313 16.92 -7.13 -26.89
CA GLN A 313 16.78 -6.13 -27.95
C GLN A 313 16.78 -4.68 -27.44
N ILE A 314 17.37 -3.79 -28.25
CA ILE A 314 17.28 -2.34 -28.08
C ILE A 314 16.05 -1.83 -28.84
N ILE A 315 15.21 -1.08 -28.14
CA ILE A 315 13.98 -0.52 -28.70
C ILE A 315 14.14 1.00 -28.94
N ALA A 316 13.50 1.49 -30.01
CA ALA A 316 13.45 2.91 -30.34
C ALA A 316 12.68 3.72 -29.28
N GLY A 317 13.08 4.98 -29.06
CA GLY A 317 12.56 5.81 -27.98
C GLY A 317 11.03 5.98 -27.96
N ARG A 318 10.37 6.11 -29.13
CA ARG A 318 8.91 6.28 -29.20
C ARG A 318 8.15 5.06 -28.67
N SER A 319 8.53 3.86 -29.08
CA SER A 319 7.88 2.61 -28.69
C SER A 319 8.12 2.30 -27.21
N ARG A 320 9.35 2.57 -26.74
CA ARG A 320 9.70 2.51 -25.31
C ARG A 320 8.83 3.43 -24.45
N ASP A 321 8.64 4.67 -24.88
CA ASP A 321 7.89 5.68 -24.12
C ASP A 321 6.38 5.34 -24.09
N LEU A 322 5.82 4.84 -25.20
CA LEU A 322 4.43 4.36 -25.27
C LEU A 322 4.21 3.16 -24.35
N LEU A 323 5.10 2.18 -24.40
CA LEU A 323 5.03 1.00 -23.54
C LEU A 323 5.06 1.38 -22.06
N THR A 324 6.01 2.22 -21.68
CA THR A 324 6.16 2.70 -20.30
C THR A 324 4.88 3.38 -19.78
N GLN A 325 4.20 4.15 -20.63
CA GLN A 325 2.95 4.82 -20.26
C GLN A 325 1.82 3.81 -20.01
N ASN A 326 1.70 2.80 -20.88
CA ASN A 326 0.67 1.76 -20.76
C ASN A 326 0.92 0.83 -19.56
N LEU A 327 2.15 0.80 -19.04
CA LEU A 327 2.50 0.03 -17.84
C LEU A 327 2.32 0.76 -16.52
N LYS A 328 1.77 1.96 -16.55
CA LYS A 328 1.44 2.66 -15.32
C LYS A 328 0.13 2.09 -14.80
N ILE A 329 0.14 1.71 -13.53
CA ILE A 329 -1.07 1.39 -12.79
C ILE A 329 -2.03 2.57 -12.96
N LYS A 330 -3.27 2.29 -13.35
CA LYS A 330 -4.32 3.30 -13.47
C LYS A 330 -4.58 3.84 -12.07
N TRP A 331 -4.31 5.13 -11.86
CA TRP A 331 -4.69 5.79 -10.62
C TRP A 331 -6.21 5.99 -10.58
N PRO A 332 -6.82 5.96 -9.40
CA PRO A 332 -8.23 6.30 -9.22
C PRO A 332 -8.58 7.65 -9.85
N SER A 333 -9.82 7.78 -10.29
CA SER A 333 -10.29 8.95 -11.03
C SER A 333 -10.25 10.23 -10.18
N GLY A 334 -10.26 11.40 -10.83
CA GLY A 334 -10.18 12.70 -10.15
C GLY A 334 -11.34 13.06 -9.21
N SER A 335 -12.39 12.23 -9.12
CA SER A 335 -13.47 12.35 -8.13
C SER A 335 -13.10 11.77 -6.75
N ASP A 336 -12.05 10.94 -6.67
CA ASP A 336 -11.63 10.24 -5.44
C ASP A 336 -10.51 10.98 -4.69
N ARG A 337 -10.66 12.30 -4.61
CA ARG A 337 -9.64 13.28 -4.20
C ARG A 337 -9.09 13.03 -2.80
N GLY A 338 -7.77 12.95 -2.64
CA GLY A 338 -7.09 12.88 -1.34
C GLY A 338 -7.36 11.63 -0.50
N ASN A 339 -8.29 10.78 -0.93
CA ASN A 339 -8.80 9.63 -0.21
C ASN A 339 -7.78 8.51 -0.06
N TYR A 340 -6.68 8.52 -0.82
CA TYR A 340 -5.71 7.44 -0.78
C TYR A 340 -4.48 7.74 0.06
N TRP A 341 -4.27 8.97 0.55
CA TRP A 341 -3.14 9.21 1.47
C TRP A 341 -3.37 8.48 2.80
N VAL A 342 -2.35 7.76 3.25
CA VAL A 342 -2.38 6.98 4.50
C VAL A 342 -1.36 7.55 5.48
N GLY A 343 -1.86 8.04 6.62
CA GLY A 343 -1.07 8.56 7.73
C GLY A 343 -0.87 7.54 8.86
N ASP A 344 -1.85 6.64 9.03
CA ASP A 344 -1.80 5.49 9.91
C ASP A 344 -0.73 4.50 9.47
N LEU A 345 0.39 4.53 10.19
CA LEU A 345 1.57 3.71 9.90
C LEU A 345 2.00 2.89 11.11
N ALA A 346 2.72 1.81 10.82
CA ALA A 346 3.57 1.14 11.78
C ALA A 346 4.94 0.87 11.17
N VAL A 347 5.94 0.82 12.02
CA VAL A 347 7.33 0.53 11.64
C VAL A 347 7.85 -0.60 12.48
N GLU A 348 8.75 -1.37 11.90
CA GLU A 348 9.38 -2.49 12.58
C GLU A 348 10.85 -2.59 12.18
N PHE A 349 11.70 -2.89 13.16
CA PHE A 349 13.15 -2.96 12.99
C PHE A 349 13.71 -4.14 13.76
N GLU A 350 14.58 -4.92 13.11
CA GLU A 350 15.51 -5.80 13.82
C GLU A 350 16.79 -5.01 14.10
N ILE A 351 17.19 -4.97 15.37
CA ILE A 351 18.35 -4.19 15.81
C ILE A 351 19.33 -5.05 16.59
N SER A 352 20.62 -4.83 16.32
CA SER A 352 21.74 -5.38 17.08
C SER A 352 22.39 -4.24 17.85
N VAL A 353 22.20 -4.17 19.17
CA VAL A 353 22.75 -3.14 20.07
C VAL A 353 24.09 -3.61 20.61
N ALA A 354 25.10 -2.75 20.61
CA ALA A 354 26.49 -3.10 20.93
C ALA A 354 27.03 -2.47 22.23
N ASN A 355 26.25 -1.63 22.91
CA ASN A 355 26.63 -0.97 24.16
C ASN A 355 25.44 -0.88 25.12
N ASP A 356 25.69 -0.42 26.36
CA ASP A 356 24.69 -0.48 27.44
C ASP A 356 24.14 0.88 27.90
N THR A 357 24.37 1.94 27.13
CA THR A 357 23.96 3.30 27.50
C THR A 357 23.45 4.08 26.30
N GLY A 358 22.56 5.04 26.53
CA GLY A 358 22.02 5.92 25.50
C GLY A 358 20.54 5.64 25.26
N THR A 359 20.00 6.27 24.22
CA THR A 359 18.58 6.19 23.88
C THR A 359 18.41 5.80 22.42
N ILE A 360 17.57 4.79 22.18
CA ILE A 360 17.05 4.48 20.85
C ILE A 360 15.74 5.23 20.70
N GLY A 361 15.63 6.08 19.68
CA GLY A 361 14.40 6.79 19.36
C GLY A 361 13.73 6.23 18.11
N PHE A 362 12.42 6.35 18.02
CA PHE A 362 11.63 6.03 16.84
C PHE A 362 10.42 6.96 16.75
N ASP A 363 9.98 7.25 15.53
CA ASP A 363 8.91 8.21 15.29
C ASP A 363 8.10 7.87 14.05
N ILE A 364 6.84 8.29 14.06
CA ILE A 364 5.93 8.31 12.92
C ILE A 364 5.41 9.74 12.77
N VAL A 365 5.30 10.22 11.54
CA VAL A 365 4.73 11.52 11.22
C VAL A 365 3.41 11.34 10.50
N GLU A 366 2.38 11.99 11.00
CA GLU A 366 1.07 12.05 10.37
C GLU A 366 0.54 13.49 10.43
N SER A 367 0.15 14.04 9.27
CA SER A 367 -0.31 15.42 9.14
C SER A 367 0.67 16.43 9.74
N GLY A 368 1.97 16.17 9.63
CA GLY A 368 3.06 16.98 10.21
C GLY A 368 3.23 16.87 11.73
N VAL A 369 2.43 16.05 12.41
CA VAL A 369 2.55 15.79 13.85
C VAL A 369 3.49 14.61 14.07
N TYR A 370 4.45 14.76 14.98
CA TYR A 370 5.43 13.74 15.32
C TYR A 370 4.97 12.90 16.51
N TYR A 371 4.70 11.62 16.27
CA TYR A 371 4.42 10.64 17.30
C TYR A 371 5.69 9.89 17.63
N GLN A 372 6.22 10.08 18.83
CA GLN A 372 7.60 9.72 19.17
C GLN A 372 7.65 8.74 20.33
N GLY A 373 8.61 7.82 20.26
CA GLY A 373 9.02 6.98 21.37
C GLY A 373 10.53 6.95 21.54
N GLY A 374 10.97 6.72 22.78
CA GLY A 374 12.38 6.55 23.12
C GLY A 374 12.56 5.51 24.21
N ILE A 375 13.54 4.63 24.03
CA ILE A 375 13.94 3.62 25.02
C ILE A 375 15.35 3.93 25.51
N ASP A 376 15.49 4.21 26.80
CA ASP A 376 16.79 4.30 27.46
C ASP A 376 17.32 2.87 27.68
N ILE A 377 18.43 2.53 27.05
CA ILE A 377 18.91 1.14 27.03
C ILE A 377 19.65 0.73 28.31
N ALA A 378 19.97 1.67 29.21
CA ALA A 378 20.55 1.35 30.50
C ALA A 378 19.47 0.90 31.49
N THR A 379 18.31 1.53 31.43
CA THR A 379 17.19 1.32 32.36
C THR A 379 16.10 0.42 31.79
N GLY A 380 15.95 0.40 30.46
CA GLY A 380 14.82 -0.15 29.71
C GLY A 380 13.55 0.71 29.78
N GLU A 381 13.64 1.95 30.26
CA GLU A 381 12.50 2.86 30.35
C GLU A 381 12.07 3.31 28.95
N LEU A 382 10.80 3.07 28.61
CA LEU A 382 10.14 3.60 27.42
C LEU A 382 9.41 4.89 27.77
N LYS A 383 9.58 5.91 26.93
CA LYS A 383 8.81 7.15 26.99
C LYS A 383 8.18 7.47 25.64
N LEU A 384 6.90 7.79 25.63
CA LEU A 384 6.15 8.24 24.45
C LEU A 384 5.73 9.71 24.60
N SER A 385 5.69 10.44 23.49
CA SER A 385 5.22 11.83 23.40
C SER A 385 4.64 12.15 22.02
N ILE A 386 3.75 13.14 21.96
CA ILE A 386 3.23 13.70 20.71
C ILE A 386 3.75 15.12 20.55
N ASP A 387 4.39 15.40 19.40
CA ASP A 387 5.08 16.64 19.07
C ASP A 387 5.95 17.16 20.22
N ASN A 388 6.86 16.32 20.71
CA ASN A 388 7.74 16.60 21.86
C ASN A 388 7.00 16.97 23.16
N GLY A 389 5.75 16.52 23.31
CA GLY A 389 4.90 16.78 24.47
C GLY A 389 4.05 18.04 24.36
N ASN A 390 4.00 18.67 23.17
CA ASN A 390 3.11 19.81 22.91
C ASN A 390 1.64 19.38 22.82
N GLU A 391 1.39 18.13 22.44
CA GLU A 391 0.06 17.54 22.36
C GLU A 391 -0.13 16.51 23.48
N LEU A 392 -1.37 16.34 23.93
CA LEU A 392 -1.70 15.53 25.10
C LEU A 392 -2.29 14.17 24.70
N PHE A 393 -1.90 13.14 25.44
CA PHE A 393 -2.63 11.87 25.47
C PHE A 393 -3.87 12.02 26.34
N VAL A 394 -4.98 11.46 25.89
CA VAL A 394 -6.27 11.47 26.58
C VAL A 394 -6.53 10.07 27.14
N GLY A 395 -6.49 9.93 28.47
CA GLY A 395 -6.91 8.73 29.19
C GLY A 395 -8.32 8.84 29.77
N GLU A 396 -8.82 7.78 30.41
CA GLU A 396 -10.17 7.74 30.99
C GLU A 396 -10.44 8.83 32.05
N SER A 397 -9.40 9.33 32.72
CA SER A 397 -9.53 10.30 33.82
C SER A 397 -8.46 11.40 33.85
N SER A 398 -7.51 11.41 32.91
CA SER A 398 -6.43 12.40 32.88
C SER A 398 -5.85 12.61 31.50
N GLU A 399 -5.41 13.85 31.24
CA GLU A 399 -4.60 14.21 30.09
C GLU A 399 -3.14 14.34 30.52
N VAL A 400 -2.22 13.74 29.74
CA VAL A 400 -0.78 13.73 30.05
C VAL A 400 0.04 13.98 28.80
N ALA A 401 1.12 14.75 28.92
CA ALA A 401 2.02 15.03 27.79
C ALA A 401 2.92 13.85 27.42
N THR A 402 3.12 12.89 28.34
CA THR A 402 4.03 11.76 28.14
C THR A 402 3.49 10.49 28.78
N ILE A 403 3.71 9.35 28.13
CA ILE A 403 3.38 8.02 28.64
C ILE A 403 4.67 7.26 28.93
N GLN A 404 4.68 6.50 30.02
CA GLN A 404 5.82 5.69 30.44
C GLN A 404 5.52 4.20 30.24
N GLY A 405 6.54 3.41 29.97
CA GLY A 405 6.49 1.95 29.94
C GLY A 405 7.83 1.36 30.35
N ALA A 406 7.87 0.05 30.61
CA ALA A 406 9.10 -0.66 30.93
C ALA A 406 9.34 -1.77 29.90
N THR A 407 10.59 -1.92 29.47
CA THR A 407 10.98 -2.88 28.44
C THR A 407 12.11 -3.77 28.91
N ASN A 408 12.26 -4.92 28.25
CA ASN A 408 13.40 -5.82 28.44
C ASN A 408 14.59 -5.46 27.52
N LEU A 409 14.47 -4.40 26.73
CA LEU A 409 15.57 -3.87 25.93
C LEU A 409 16.54 -3.14 26.88
N LYS A 410 17.53 -3.89 27.36
CA LYS A 410 18.54 -3.42 28.32
C LYS A 410 19.90 -3.95 27.93
N GLY A 411 20.82 -3.04 27.62
CA GLY A 411 22.17 -3.40 27.24
C GLY A 411 22.33 -3.85 25.79
N ALA A 412 23.50 -4.40 25.50
CA ALA A 412 23.81 -5.05 24.25
C ALA A 412 22.97 -6.31 24.03
N GLY A 413 22.51 -6.52 22.80
CA GLY A 413 21.63 -7.63 22.45
C GLY A 413 21.03 -7.49 21.05
N GLU A 414 20.24 -8.49 20.68
CA GLU A 414 19.41 -8.47 19.47
C GLU A 414 17.96 -8.26 19.90
N TYR A 415 17.24 -7.37 19.23
CA TYR A 415 15.86 -7.02 19.55
C TYR A 415 15.05 -6.77 18.28
N GLU A 416 13.76 -7.06 18.32
CA GLU A 416 12.77 -6.58 17.34
C GLU A 416 11.89 -5.50 18.00
N ILE A 417 11.90 -4.29 17.45
CA ILE A 417 11.00 -3.21 17.90
C ILE A 417 9.93 -2.99 16.84
N ARG A 418 8.66 -2.95 17.27
CA ARG A 418 7.55 -2.44 16.44
C ARG A 418 6.92 -1.24 17.12
N PHE A 419 6.61 -0.22 16.34
CA PHE A 419 5.90 0.97 16.79
C PHE A 419 4.78 1.31 15.81
N SER A 420 3.56 1.55 16.31
CA SER A 420 2.42 1.93 15.47
C SER A 420 1.74 3.19 15.98
N ASN A 421 1.24 3.97 15.04
CA ASN A 421 0.20 4.97 15.25
C ASN A 421 -1.00 4.60 14.37
N PHE A 422 -1.90 3.77 14.91
CA PHE A 422 -3.13 3.35 14.22
C PHE A 422 -4.32 3.70 15.09
N ASP A 423 -5.44 4.10 14.48
CA ASP A 423 -6.69 4.42 15.19
C ASP A 423 -6.46 5.40 16.37
N ASN A 424 -5.67 6.45 16.18
CA ASN A 424 -5.26 7.42 17.20
C ASN A 424 -4.78 6.79 18.52
N GLU A 425 -3.98 5.73 18.43
CA GLU A 425 -3.37 5.06 19.58
C GLU A 425 -1.92 4.66 19.27
N LEU A 426 -1.00 5.09 20.14
CA LEU A 426 0.39 4.66 20.08
C LEU A 426 0.56 3.30 20.78
N ARG A 427 1.20 2.36 20.09
CA ARG A 427 1.54 1.05 20.64
C ARG A 427 2.97 0.68 20.30
N VAL A 428 3.65 0.02 21.25
CA VAL A 428 5.02 -0.45 21.08
C VAL A 428 5.09 -1.93 21.43
N TRP A 429 5.74 -2.72 20.57
CA TRP A 429 6.07 -4.11 20.85
C TRP A 429 7.58 -4.28 20.90
N LEU A 430 8.03 -5.19 21.77
CA LEU A 430 9.40 -5.67 21.84
C LEU A 430 9.36 -7.20 21.68
N ASP A 431 10.11 -7.73 20.72
CA ASP A 431 10.22 -9.17 20.44
C ASP A 431 8.84 -9.85 20.26
N GLY A 432 7.90 -9.12 19.64
CA GLY A 432 6.53 -9.57 19.38
C GLY A 432 5.55 -9.37 20.56
N GLU A 433 6.01 -8.98 21.74
CA GLU A 433 5.17 -8.74 22.92
C GLU A 433 4.79 -7.27 23.05
N LEU A 434 3.49 -6.99 23.27
CA LEU A 434 2.99 -5.64 23.48
C LEU A 434 3.47 -5.12 24.84
N ILE A 435 4.09 -3.93 24.86
CA ILE A 435 4.57 -3.31 26.09
C ILE A 435 3.40 -2.73 26.89
N GLU A 436 3.37 -3.04 28.18
CA GLU A 436 2.43 -2.41 29.12
C GLU A 436 2.84 -0.96 29.41
N LEU A 437 1.89 -0.05 29.24
CA LEU A 437 2.07 1.39 29.43
C LEU A 437 1.37 1.85 30.71
N SER A 438 1.84 2.97 31.27
CA SER A 438 1.25 3.57 32.48
C SER A 438 -0.23 3.92 32.33
N GLN A 439 -0.67 4.22 31.10
CA GLN A 439 -2.06 4.24 30.65
C GLN A 439 -2.09 4.03 29.13
N LYS A 440 -3.27 3.82 28.54
CA LYS A 440 -3.40 3.79 27.07
C LYS A 440 -2.89 5.10 26.47
N ALA A 441 -2.08 5.00 25.41
CA ALA A 441 -1.52 6.14 24.70
C ALA A 441 -2.45 6.61 23.56
N THR A 442 -3.71 6.87 23.91
CA THR A 442 -4.75 7.38 23.00
C THR A 442 -4.75 8.90 22.96
N TYR A 443 -5.18 9.46 21.84
CA TYR A 443 -5.32 10.92 21.66
C TYR A 443 -6.51 11.27 20.75
N VAL A 444 -6.80 12.56 20.64
CA VAL A 444 -7.87 13.11 19.78
C VAL A 444 -7.24 14.09 18.81
N THR A 445 -7.62 14.02 17.53
CA THR A 445 -7.13 14.91 16.49
C THR A 445 -8.16 16.00 16.19
N ASP A 446 -7.90 17.22 16.67
CA ASP A 446 -8.71 18.39 16.31
C ASP A 446 -8.39 18.92 14.89
N GLN A 447 -7.36 18.36 14.24
CA GLN A 447 -6.82 18.87 12.99
C GLN A 447 -7.45 18.23 11.75
N ILE A 448 -7.61 19.05 10.71
CA ILE A 448 -8.00 18.61 9.39
C ILE A 448 -6.86 17.77 8.80
N LEU A 449 -7.10 16.46 8.67
CA LEU A 449 -6.14 15.45 8.23
C LEU A 449 -5.70 15.71 6.79
N GLY A 450 -4.39 15.83 6.60
CA GLY A 450 -3.76 16.00 5.31
C GLY A 450 -2.25 16.10 5.45
N PRO A 451 -1.48 15.56 4.50
CA PRO A 451 -0.04 15.50 4.60
C PRO A 451 0.55 16.91 4.63
N LYS A 452 1.55 17.11 5.46
CA LYS A 452 2.31 18.34 5.61
C LYS A 452 3.73 18.14 5.13
N TRP A 453 4.27 19.21 4.58
CA TRP A 453 5.66 19.29 4.17
C TRP A 453 6.16 20.74 4.23
N SER A 454 7.45 20.90 4.54
CA SER A 454 8.19 22.14 4.32
C SER A 454 9.66 21.86 3.92
N GLU A 455 10.36 22.86 3.39
CA GLU A 455 11.79 22.72 3.03
C GLU A 455 12.67 22.37 4.24
N ARG A 456 12.27 22.78 5.45
CA ARG A 456 12.99 22.53 6.70
C ARG A 456 12.57 21.25 7.42
N ASP A 457 11.37 20.76 7.11
CA ASP A 457 10.80 19.59 7.74
C ASP A 457 10.03 18.78 6.68
N PRO A 458 10.57 17.62 6.26
CA PRO A 458 9.93 16.81 5.25
C PRO A 458 8.58 16.24 5.68
N GLY A 459 8.25 16.22 6.98
CA GLY A 459 6.96 15.75 7.49
C GLY A 459 6.52 14.41 6.88
N ASP A 460 5.31 14.37 6.33
CA ASP A 460 4.68 13.19 5.74
C ASP A 460 5.39 12.65 4.48
N LEU A 461 6.34 13.40 3.91
CA LEU A 461 7.20 12.89 2.83
C LEU A 461 8.20 11.84 3.34
N MET A 462 8.52 11.87 4.63
CA MET A 462 9.43 10.94 5.31
C MET A 462 8.83 10.54 6.67
N PRO A 463 7.72 9.78 6.64
CA PRO A 463 6.78 9.71 7.76
C PRO A 463 7.19 8.74 8.87
N ALA A 464 8.43 8.24 8.86
CA ALA A 464 8.88 7.21 9.76
C ALA A 464 10.38 7.33 10.01
N GLY A 465 10.81 7.13 11.25
CA GLY A 465 12.21 7.27 11.65
C GLY A 465 12.65 6.30 12.74
N ILE A 466 13.95 6.04 12.75
CA ILE A 466 14.70 5.40 13.84
C ILE A 466 15.96 6.20 14.09
N SER A 467 16.35 6.36 15.35
CA SER A 467 17.45 7.23 15.74
C SER A 467 18.25 6.68 16.91
N SER A 468 19.51 7.12 16.99
CA SER A 468 20.40 6.83 18.09
C SER A 468 20.84 8.13 18.76
N LYS A 469 20.83 8.14 20.08
CA LYS A 469 21.55 9.08 20.93
C LYS A 469 22.47 8.29 21.85
N GLY A 470 23.73 8.15 21.46
CA GLY A 470 24.76 7.44 22.22
C GLY A 470 24.72 5.92 22.11
N VAL A 471 23.91 5.36 21.21
CA VAL A 471 23.75 3.91 21.05
C VAL A 471 24.48 3.43 19.80
N ALA A 472 25.40 2.48 19.97
CA ALA A 472 26.05 1.76 18.89
C ALA A 472 25.11 0.63 18.45
N MET A 473 24.62 0.67 17.21
CA MET A 473 23.68 -0.34 16.74
C MET A 473 23.74 -0.60 15.23
N THR A 474 23.29 -1.79 14.85
CA THR A 474 22.99 -2.16 13.47
C THR A 474 21.49 -2.34 13.31
N VAL A 475 20.92 -1.84 12.22
CA VAL A 475 19.51 -2.05 11.84
C VAL A 475 19.45 -2.95 10.60
N LYS A 476 18.57 -3.96 10.66
CA LYS A 476 18.24 -4.89 9.57
C LYS A 476 16.71 -5.04 9.49
N ASN A 477 16.25 -5.66 8.40
CA ASN A 477 14.84 -6.07 8.20
C ASN A 477 13.82 -5.00 8.60
N ALA A 478 14.10 -3.76 8.18
CA ALA A 478 13.21 -2.63 8.44
C ALA A 478 11.96 -2.76 7.55
N ARG A 479 10.80 -2.68 8.19
CA ARG A 479 9.48 -2.85 7.58
C ARG A 479 8.60 -1.64 7.89
N VAL A 480 7.78 -1.26 6.92
CA VAL A 480 6.74 -0.24 7.06
C VAL A 480 5.41 -0.89 6.75
N PHE A 481 4.45 -0.70 7.64
CA PHE A 481 3.08 -1.15 7.51
C PHE A 481 2.14 0.05 7.56
N ARG A 482 0.92 -0.19 7.10
CA ARG A 482 -0.20 0.73 7.21
C ARG A 482 -1.44 0.01 7.72
N ASP A 483 -2.41 0.76 8.23
CA ASP A 483 -3.70 0.20 8.59
C ASP A 483 -4.59 -0.05 7.35
N GLY A 484 -5.64 -0.84 7.54
CA GLY A 484 -6.77 -0.93 6.64
C GLY A 484 -7.53 0.39 6.61
N TYR A 485 -7.58 1.01 5.43
CA TYR A 485 -8.07 2.36 5.26
C TYR A 485 -9.53 2.36 4.77
N TYR A 486 -10.46 2.94 5.54
CA TYR A 486 -11.88 3.03 5.17
C TYR A 486 -12.17 4.31 4.36
N ILE A 487 -12.41 4.16 3.07
CA ILE A 487 -12.63 5.28 2.16
C ILE A 487 -14.06 5.77 2.31
N ALA A 488 -14.29 7.08 2.44
CA ALA A 488 -15.61 7.67 2.24
C ALA A 488 -15.68 8.20 0.79
N THR A 489 -16.52 7.63 -0.07
CA THR A 489 -16.77 8.17 -1.42
C THR A 489 -18.15 8.80 -1.49
N ASN A 490 -18.27 9.95 -2.16
CA ASN A 490 -19.55 10.67 -2.36
C ASN A 490 -20.51 9.95 -3.34
N GLN A 491 -20.15 8.76 -3.84
CA GLN A 491 -20.98 7.98 -4.76
C GLN A 491 -22.02 7.09 -4.04
N ALA A 492 -22.04 7.07 -2.70
CA ALA A 492 -22.96 6.26 -1.89
C ALA A 492 -24.47 6.62 -2.05
N GLY A 493 -24.83 7.53 -2.97
CA GLY A 493 -26.20 7.97 -3.23
C GLY A 493 -26.75 7.68 -4.64
N PHE A 494 -25.99 7.08 -5.55
CA PHE A 494 -26.52 6.77 -6.90
C PHE A 494 -27.03 5.32 -6.99
N PRO A 495 -28.23 5.10 -7.57
CA PRO A 495 -28.73 3.75 -7.81
C PRO A 495 -27.97 3.12 -9.00
N MET A 496 -27.41 1.94 -8.76
CA MET A 496 -26.91 0.95 -9.73
C MET A 496 -25.57 1.24 -10.45
N GLY A 497 -24.61 0.31 -10.29
CA GLY A 497 -23.93 -0.30 -11.44
C GLY A 497 -22.71 0.40 -12.04
N THR A 498 -21.89 1.10 -11.25
CA THR A 498 -20.62 1.66 -11.75
C THR A 498 -19.46 1.33 -10.82
N GLU A 499 -19.27 0.07 -10.45
CA GLU A 499 -18.07 -0.30 -9.68
C GLU A 499 -16.78 -0.13 -10.51
N TYR A 500 -16.86 -0.15 -11.85
CA TYR A 500 -15.71 0.02 -12.75
C TYR A 500 -16.10 0.58 -14.13
N ASN A 501 -17.06 1.52 -14.23
CA ASN A 501 -17.51 1.97 -15.56
C ASN A 501 -16.59 3.02 -16.21
N HIS A 502 -16.26 2.75 -17.48
CA HIS A 502 -15.57 3.65 -18.41
C HIS A 502 -16.45 4.86 -18.74
N TRP A 503 -15.87 6.05 -18.62
CA TRP A 503 -16.56 7.34 -18.79
C TRP A 503 -16.91 7.62 -20.26
N SER A 504 -18.09 8.22 -20.48
CA SER A 504 -18.51 8.73 -21.79
C SER A 504 -17.98 10.16 -22.04
N MET A 505 -17.80 10.52 -23.31
CA MET A 505 -17.14 11.75 -23.78
C MET A 505 -17.68 13.09 -23.22
N SER A 506 -18.89 13.14 -22.65
CA SER A 506 -19.48 14.36 -22.07
C SER A 506 -18.93 14.70 -20.67
N GLU A 507 -18.42 13.72 -19.93
CA GLU A 507 -17.89 13.91 -18.57
C GLU A 507 -16.44 14.42 -18.57
N LEU A 508 -15.68 14.18 -19.65
CA LEU A 508 -14.40 14.86 -19.90
C LEU A 508 -14.54 16.38 -19.96
N GLN A 509 -15.69 16.87 -20.43
CA GLN A 509 -16.02 18.29 -20.48
C GLN A 509 -16.31 18.85 -19.08
N SER A 510 -16.86 18.03 -18.19
CA SER A 510 -17.10 18.32 -16.78
C SER A 510 -15.81 18.25 -15.95
N MET A 511 -14.92 17.29 -16.25
CA MET A 511 -13.57 17.22 -15.68
C MET A 511 -12.72 18.42 -16.09
N ARG A 512 -12.83 18.90 -17.34
CA ARG A 512 -12.20 20.15 -17.78
C ARG A 512 -12.67 21.35 -16.94
N GLN A 513 -13.96 21.42 -16.60
CA GLN A 513 -14.48 22.50 -15.74
C GLN A 513 -14.06 22.36 -14.26
N LEU A 514 -13.98 21.12 -13.72
CA LEU A 514 -13.52 20.85 -12.36
C LEU A 514 -12.00 21.06 -12.18
N VAL A 515 -11.21 20.75 -13.21
CA VAL A 515 -9.77 21.00 -13.25
C VAL A 515 -9.47 22.48 -13.53
N ALA A 516 -10.31 23.17 -14.30
CA ALA A 516 -10.23 24.62 -14.47
C ALA A 516 -10.64 25.42 -13.22
N GLY A 517 -11.38 24.81 -12.29
CA GLY A 517 -11.79 25.41 -11.01
C GLY A 517 -10.78 25.27 -9.87
N VAL A 518 -9.70 24.51 -10.07
CA VAL A 518 -8.56 24.40 -9.14
C VAL A 518 -7.41 25.22 -9.73
N GLU A 519 -6.89 26.20 -8.98
CA GLU A 519 -6.03 27.27 -9.51
C GLU A 519 -4.94 26.80 -10.50
N PRO A 520 -4.77 27.50 -11.64
CA PRO A 520 -4.16 26.96 -12.84
C PRO A 520 -2.69 27.39 -12.95
N PHE A 521 -1.76 26.47 -12.72
CA PHE A 521 -0.35 26.66 -13.15
C PHE A 521 0.29 25.38 -13.71
N TRP A 522 -0.44 24.26 -13.77
CA TRP A 522 0.16 22.94 -13.97
C TRP A 522 -0.34 22.17 -15.19
N MET A 523 -1.12 22.81 -16.06
CA MET A 523 -1.54 22.24 -17.33
C MET A 523 -1.38 23.27 -18.45
N GLU A 524 -0.30 23.17 -19.23
CA GLU A 524 -0.39 23.59 -20.63
C GLU A 524 -1.02 22.42 -21.39
N VAL A 525 -2.26 22.62 -21.85
CA VAL A 525 -2.86 21.81 -22.90
C VAL A 525 -2.32 22.37 -24.20
N ASP A 526 -1.42 21.65 -24.87
CA ASP A 526 -1.06 21.99 -26.25
C ASP A 526 -2.26 21.59 -27.13
N ASP A 527 -2.90 22.59 -27.72
CA ASP A 527 -4.15 22.46 -28.45
C ASP A 527 -3.93 21.81 -29.83
N TRP A 528 -4.90 21.00 -30.26
CA TRP A 528 -5.24 20.70 -31.66
C TRP A 528 -4.50 19.59 -32.46
N ASP A 529 -4.80 18.31 -32.17
CA ASP A 529 -5.06 17.30 -33.23
C ASP A 529 -5.98 16.18 -32.70
N SER A 530 -7.20 16.11 -33.24
CA SER A 530 -8.28 15.19 -32.89
C SER A 530 -8.04 13.71 -33.29
N SER A 531 -6.82 13.34 -33.68
CA SER A 531 -6.46 11.98 -34.09
C SER A 531 -5.49 11.26 -33.15
N ASN A 532 -4.98 11.92 -32.09
CA ASN A 532 -4.02 11.32 -31.15
C ASN A 532 -4.24 11.83 -29.72
N ILE A 533 -5.07 11.12 -28.95
CA ILE A 533 -5.36 11.39 -27.53
C ILE A 533 -4.15 11.20 -26.59
N TYR A 534 -2.99 10.74 -27.08
CA TYR A 534 -1.80 10.39 -26.28
C TYR A 534 -0.76 11.49 -26.09
N LYS A 535 -1.08 12.73 -26.45
CA LYS A 535 -0.22 13.87 -26.12
C LYS A 535 -0.93 14.75 -25.10
N ILE A 536 -0.22 15.00 -24.01
CA ILE A 536 -0.45 16.09 -23.06
C ILE A 536 -1.47 15.77 -21.96
N ALA A 537 -1.12 14.77 -21.17
CA ALA A 537 -1.11 14.95 -19.73
C ALA A 537 0.11 14.22 -19.15
N LYS A 538 1.27 14.89 -19.12
CA LYS A 538 2.16 14.75 -17.95
C LYS A 538 1.46 15.38 -16.74
N LEU A 539 0.20 15.02 -16.48
CA LEU A 539 -0.32 15.09 -15.13
C LEU A 539 0.53 14.08 -14.36
N ARG A 540 1.66 14.58 -13.84
CA ARG A 540 2.16 14.16 -12.54
C ARG A 540 0.98 14.42 -11.62
N LEU A 541 0.06 13.46 -11.53
CA LEU A 541 -1.06 13.49 -10.61
C LEU A 541 -0.46 13.43 -9.20
N HIS A 542 -0.12 14.63 -8.74
CA HIS A 542 -0.28 15.20 -7.41
C HIS A 542 0.10 14.39 -6.17
N LEU A 543 1.24 13.69 -6.19
CA LEU A 543 2.00 13.40 -4.96
C LEU A 543 3.46 13.90 -5.03
N ASP A 544 4.00 14.20 -6.21
CA ASP A 544 5.36 14.77 -6.34
C ASP A 544 5.43 16.29 -6.08
N PHE A 545 4.30 16.92 -5.71
CA PHE A 545 4.17 18.37 -5.45
C PHE A 545 3.98 18.67 -3.97
N PHE A 546 4.86 18.14 -3.11
CA PHE A 546 4.81 18.40 -1.68
C PHE A 546 4.79 19.87 -1.24
N PRO A 547 5.33 20.86 -1.99
CA PRO A 547 5.16 22.27 -1.60
C PRO A 547 3.71 22.75 -1.62
N LEU A 548 2.82 22.03 -2.32
CA LEU A 548 1.41 22.39 -2.47
C LEU A 548 0.49 21.67 -1.48
N TRP A 549 0.95 20.61 -0.80
CA TRP A 549 0.12 19.81 0.09
C TRP A 549 -0.52 20.64 1.21
N THR A 550 0.28 21.51 1.84
CA THR A 550 -0.17 22.37 2.94
C THR A 550 -1.20 23.42 2.51
N ARG A 551 -1.33 23.71 1.21
CA ARG A 551 -2.21 24.75 0.66
C ARG A 551 -3.41 24.20 -0.09
N THR A 552 -3.37 22.93 -0.50
CA THR A 552 -4.44 22.33 -1.27
C THR A 552 -5.53 21.79 -0.38
N LYS A 553 -6.78 21.96 -0.81
CA LYS A 553 -7.93 21.27 -0.19
C LYS A 553 -8.02 19.80 -0.60
N PHE A 554 -7.21 19.35 -1.54
CA PHE A 554 -7.27 17.99 -2.09
C PHE A 554 -7.23 16.89 -1.02
N PHE A 555 -6.40 17.04 0.01
CA PHE A 555 -6.28 16.06 1.09
C PHE A 555 -7.25 16.27 2.24
N THR A 556 -7.80 17.47 2.36
CA THR A 556 -8.63 17.90 3.49
C THR A 556 -10.12 17.92 3.18
N ASP A 557 -10.50 17.94 1.91
CA ASP A 557 -11.87 17.82 1.40
C ASP A 557 -12.26 16.34 1.24
N ARG A 558 -12.10 15.57 2.32
CA ARG A 558 -12.47 14.15 2.38
C ARG A 558 -13.95 14.03 2.71
N ALA A 559 -14.63 13.12 2.03
CA ALA A 559 -16.03 12.86 2.32
C ALA A 559 -16.19 12.24 3.72
N THR A 560 -17.41 12.32 4.24
CA THR A 560 -17.83 11.56 5.42
C THR A 560 -19.15 10.90 5.07
N VAL A 561 -19.31 9.63 5.43
CA VAL A 561 -20.55 8.88 5.20
C VAL A 561 -21.02 8.26 6.50
N GLU A 562 -22.34 8.32 6.73
CA GLU A 562 -22.97 7.79 7.92
C GLU A 562 -23.99 6.70 7.56
N PHE A 563 -24.06 5.68 8.41
CA PHE A 563 -24.96 4.55 8.29
C PHE A 563 -25.67 4.37 9.61
N GLU A 564 -27.00 4.47 9.61
CA GLU A 564 -27.83 4.11 10.76
C GLU A 564 -28.07 2.59 10.74
N VAL A 565 -27.71 1.91 11.83
CA VAL A 565 -27.87 0.47 12.00
C VAL A 565 -29.03 0.21 12.97
N ALA A 566 -30.09 -0.42 12.47
CA ALA A 566 -31.26 -0.73 13.29
C ALA A 566 -30.94 -1.73 14.42
N GLN A 567 -31.82 -1.79 15.43
CA GLN A 567 -31.65 -2.62 16.65
C GLN A 567 -31.54 -4.13 16.40
N ASP A 568 -31.93 -4.61 15.23
CA ASP A 568 -31.82 -6.03 14.84
C ASP A 568 -30.94 -6.22 13.59
N GLU A 569 -30.12 -5.23 13.24
CA GLU A 569 -29.31 -5.23 12.04
C GLU A 569 -27.81 -5.12 12.30
N PHE A 570 -27.03 -5.53 11.31
CA PHE A 570 -25.57 -5.48 11.30
C PHE A 570 -25.08 -4.84 10.00
N LEU A 571 -23.98 -4.09 10.08
CA LEU A 571 -23.35 -3.42 8.92
C LEU A 571 -22.00 -4.08 8.57
N PRO A 572 -21.93 -4.90 7.50
CA PRO A 572 -20.69 -5.50 7.03
C PRO A 572 -19.95 -4.62 6.00
N MET A 573 -18.63 -4.76 5.89
CA MET A 573 -17.80 -4.18 4.82
C MET A 573 -16.74 -5.19 4.31
N GLY A 574 -16.47 -5.19 3.00
CA GLY A 574 -15.59 -6.16 2.35
C GLY A 574 -14.27 -5.58 1.82
N ASP A 575 -14.31 -4.44 1.14
CA ASP A 575 -13.17 -3.79 0.48
C ASP A 575 -12.81 -2.44 1.12
N ASN A 576 -13.29 -2.21 2.35
CA ASN A 576 -13.12 -0.96 3.10
C ASN A 576 -13.69 0.29 2.38
N SER A 577 -14.61 0.12 1.41
CA SER A 577 -15.24 1.21 0.67
C SER A 577 -16.77 1.11 0.68
N PRO A 578 -17.52 2.25 0.76
CA PRO A 578 -18.97 2.30 0.63
C PRO A 578 -19.47 2.04 -0.78
N ALA A 579 -18.58 2.04 -1.78
CA ALA A 579 -18.93 1.82 -3.19
C ALA A 579 -19.12 0.34 -3.55
N SER A 580 -18.82 -0.59 -2.64
CA SER A 580 -18.91 -2.03 -2.90
C SER A 580 -20.36 -2.52 -3.00
N SER A 581 -20.83 -2.73 -4.22
CA SER A 581 -22.17 -3.22 -4.61
C SER A 581 -22.47 -4.59 -4.01
N ASP A 582 -21.47 -5.49 -3.98
CA ASP A 582 -21.59 -6.85 -3.45
C ASP A 582 -21.82 -6.90 -1.92
N GLY A 583 -21.66 -5.76 -1.22
CA GLY A 583 -21.90 -5.63 0.21
C GLY A 583 -23.02 -4.66 0.58
N ARG A 584 -23.57 -3.86 -0.35
CA ARG A 584 -24.43 -2.71 -0.01
C ARG A 584 -25.54 -2.38 -1.03
N GLY A 585 -25.54 -2.98 -2.22
CA GLY A 585 -26.52 -2.72 -3.29
C GLY A 585 -27.89 -3.36 -3.11
N TRP A 586 -28.41 -3.47 -1.88
CA TRP A 586 -29.59 -4.28 -1.54
C TRP A 586 -30.90 -3.49 -1.66
N TYR A 587 -31.19 -2.94 -2.85
CA TYR A 587 -32.44 -2.23 -3.14
C TYR A 587 -33.53 -3.22 -3.61
N PRO A 588 -34.85 -3.10 -3.26
CA PRO A 588 -35.57 -1.97 -2.65
C PRO A 588 -36.24 -2.24 -1.28
N ILE A 589 -35.53 -2.76 -0.26
CA ILE A 589 -36.16 -3.07 1.05
C ILE A 589 -35.30 -2.57 2.24
N LEU A 590 -35.92 -2.43 3.42
CA LEU A 590 -35.36 -2.08 4.74
C LEU A 590 -33.92 -2.60 4.97
N GLY A 591 -33.07 -1.76 5.56
CA GLY A 591 -31.64 -2.03 5.80
C GLY A 591 -30.74 -1.52 4.68
N LYS A 592 -30.83 -0.22 4.33
CA LYS A 592 -30.21 0.43 3.14
C LYS A 592 -28.71 0.16 2.91
N ASN A 593 -27.99 -0.42 3.86
CA ASN A 593 -26.62 -0.94 3.74
C ASN A 593 -26.32 -2.06 4.77
N SER A 594 -27.35 -2.60 5.44
CA SER A 594 -27.27 -3.45 6.64
C SER A 594 -28.19 -4.67 6.50
N PHE A 595 -27.91 -5.75 7.24
CA PHE A 595 -28.70 -6.98 7.14
C PHE A 595 -29.27 -7.37 8.49
N HIS A 596 -30.48 -7.93 8.47
CA HIS A 596 -31.17 -8.38 9.67
C HIS A 596 -30.50 -9.61 10.30
N ARG A 597 -30.42 -9.66 11.63
CA ARG A 597 -29.81 -10.73 12.44
C ARG A 597 -30.19 -12.15 12.02
N SER A 598 -31.41 -12.35 11.53
CA SER A 598 -31.88 -13.66 11.05
C SER A 598 -31.12 -14.22 9.83
N LEU A 599 -30.39 -13.37 9.11
CA LEU A 599 -29.54 -13.78 7.97
C LEU A 599 -28.12 -14.16 8.40
N LEU A 600 -27.74 -13.90 9.66
CA LEU A 600 -26.44 -14.26 10.21
C LEU A 600 -26.31 -15.79 10.28
N ILE A 601 -25.22 -16.32 9.74
CA ILE A 601 -24.93 -17.76 9.72
C ILE A 601 -23.95 -18.13 10.83
N GLY A 602 -22.89 -17.34 11.03
CA GLY A 602 -21.83 -17.66 11.97
C GLY A 602 -20.54 -16.89 11.72
N GLU A 603 -19.51 -17.22 12.49
CA GLU A 603 -18.18 -16.64 12.40
C GLU A 603 -17.34 -17.40 11.37
N ALA A 604 -16.59 -16.68 10.53
CA ALA A 604 -15.58 -17.30 9.68
C ALA A 604 -14.38 -17.66 10.54
N LEU A 605 -14.19 -18.96 10.82
CA LEU A 605 -13.23 -19.44 11.81
C LEU A 605 -11.82 -19.62 11.23
N MET A 606 -11.71 -20.32 10.10
CA MET A 606 -10.41 -20.61 9.49
C MET A 606 -10.51 -20.86 7.99
N ILE A 607 -9.44 -20.56 7.27
CA ILE A 607 -9.19 -21.11 5.94
C ILE A 607 -8.71 -22.55 6.14
N TYR A 608 -9.53 -23.54 5.77
CA TYR A 608 -9.18 -24.96 5.93
C TYR A 608 -8.77 -25.62 4.61
N TRP A 609 -9.17 -25.03 3.48
CA TRP A 609 -8.82 -25.53 2.17
C TRP A 609 -8.56 -24.35 1.21
N PRO A 610 -7.31 -23.84 1.18
CA PRO A 610 -6.94 -22.82 0.23
C PRO A 610 -6.92 -23.38 -1.20
N HIS A 611 -6.81 -22.52 -2.21
CA HIS A 611 -6.64 -22.99 -3.59
C HIS A 611 -5.42 -23.94 -3.70
N ALA A 612 -5.51 -24.90 -4.62
CA ALA A 612 -4.41 -25.81 -4.90
C ALA A 612 -3.47 -25.19 -5.94
N TRP A 613 -2.21 -25.55 -5.87
CA TRP A 613 -1.30 -25.43 -6.99
C TRP A 613 -1.58 -26.53 -8.01
N TYR A 614 -1.59 -26.15 -9.28
CA TYR A 614 -1.86 -27.05 -10.38
C TYR A 614 -0.56 -27.54 -11.00
N ILE A 615 -0.58 -28.79 -11.44
CA ILE A 615 0.43 -29.37 -12.34
C ILE A 615 -0.23 -29.65 -13.69
N ASP A 616 0.54 -29.49 -14.76
CA ASP A 616 0.11 -29.95 -16.08
C ASP A 616 0.41 -31.45 -16.24
N LEU A 617 -0.65 -32.25 -16.40
CA LEU A 617 -0.56 -33.65 -16.75
C LEU A 617 -1.15 -33.89 -18.14
N GLY A 618 -0.36 -33.57 -19.17
CA GLY A 618 -0.70 -33.84 -20.56
C GLY A 618 -1.75 -32.88 -21.13
N GLY A 619 -1.59 -31.58 -20.90
CA GLY A 619 -2.52 -30.53 -21.31
C GLY A 619 -3.73 -30.40 -20.38
N LYS A 620 -3.67 -31.02 -19.19
CA LYS A 620 -4.75 -30.99 -18.19
C LYS A 620 -4.25 -30.44 -16.88
N ALA A 621 -4.93 -29.37 -16.47
CA ALA A 621 -4.90 -28.79 -15.15
C ALA A 621 -5.30 -29.79 -14.06
N VAL A 622 -4.35 -30.32 -13.29
CA VAL A 622 -4.67 -31.19 -12.15
C VAL A 622 -4.25 -30.52 -10.85
N PRO A 623 -5.17 -30.31 -9.88
CA PRO A 623 -4.80 -29.79 -8.57
C PRO A 623 -3.99 -30.85 -7.82
N ALA A 624 -2.75 -30.53 -7.45
CA ALA A 624 -1.83 -31.51 -6.87
C ALA A 624 -1.37 -31.18 -5.45
N ILE A 625 -1.22 -29.90 -5.10
CA ILE A 625 -0.65 -29.49 -3.81
C ILE A 625 -1.53 -28.40 -3.18
N PRO A 626 -2.22 -28.67 -2.05
CA PRO A 626 -2.88 -27.63 -1.28
C PRO A 626 -1.86 -26.58 -0.83
N ASN A 627 -2.22 -25.30 -0.87
CA ASN A 627 -1.37 -24.22 -0.40
C ASN A 627 -1.33 -24.19 1.15
N PHE A 628 -0.72 -25.20 1.79
CA PHE A 628 -0.72 -25.40 3.25
C PHE A 628 -0.37 -24.15 4.08
N PRO A 629 0.60 -23.30 3.68
CA PRO A 629 0.89 -22.06 4.41
C PRO A 629 -0.30 -21.08 4.52
N LYS A 630 -1.33 -21.22 3.68
CA LYS A 630 -2.57 -20.41 3.76
C LYS A 630 -3.59 -20.96 4.76
N ILE A 631 -3.40 -22.17 5.30
CA ILE A 631 -4.30 -22.70 6.34
C ILE A 631 -4.04 -21.91 7.63
N LYS A 632 -5.01 -21.09 8.03
CA LYS A 632 -4.91 -20.23 9.21
C LYS A 632 -6.27 -19.92 9.81
N VAL A 633 -6.26 -19.62 11.11
CA VAL A 633 -7.39 -19.01 11.80
C VAL A 633 -7.60 -17.61 11.24
N ILE A 634 -8.85 -17.26 10.98
CA ILE A 634 -9.25 -15.93 10.53
C ILE A 634 -9.38 -15.07 11.78
N GLN A 635 -8.72 -13.91 11.77
CA GLN A 635 -8.79 -12.91 12.83
C GLN A 635 -9.59 -11.70 12.37
#